data_AF-A0A8S9K995-F1
#
_entry.id   AF-A0A8S9K995-F1
#
_cell.length_a   1.000
_cell.length_b   1.000
_cell.length_c   1.000
_cell.angle_alpha   90.00
_cell.angle_beta   90.00
_cell.angle_gamma   90.00
#
_symmetry.space_group_name_H-M   'P 1'
#
loop_
_entity.id
_entity.type
_entity.pdbx_description
1 polymer ?
#
loop_
_entity_poly.entity_id
_entity_poly.type
_entity_poly.pdbx_seq_one_letter_code
_entity_poly.pdbx_strand_id
1 'polypeptide(L)'
;MGSCLLVSMPCDQVVNQVSQCLSDKGSYIYDLSMNLAALEKDMEVLKAKRDDVQGRVNREEFTGCRQRLAEVQVWLKNVLDIEDEFKDLLSTSTVELQRL
;
A
#
# COMPACT_ATOMS: atom_id res chain seq x y z
N MET A 1 64.60 -7.84 1.63
CA MET A 1 63.71 -7.04 0.77
C MET A 1 62.84 -8.04 0.02
N GLY A 2 61.52 -8.06 0.05
CA GLY A 2 60.50 -7.29 0.74
C GLY A 2 59.23 -8.15 0.67
N SER A 3 58.42 -8.06 1.70
CA SER A 3 57.10 -8.68 1.79
C SER A 3 56.21 -8.24 0.63
N CYS A 4 55.53 -9.19 -0.03
CA CYS A 4 54.28 -8.92 -0.74
C CYS A 4 53.23 -9.89 -0.19
N LEU A 5 52.54 -9.42 0.85
CA LEU A 5 51.29 -10.01 1.32
C LEU A 5 50.29 -9.93 0.17
N LEU A 6 50.07 -11.03 -0.52
CA LEU A 6 48.86 -11.23 -1.31
C LEU A 6 47.72 -11.37 -0.31
N VAL A 7 47.15 -10.23 0.08
CA VAL A 7 45.82 -10.22 0.69
C VAL A 7 44.87 -10.68 -0.41
N SER A 8 44.60 -11.99 -0.46
CA SER A 8 43.40 -12.50 -1.12
C SER A 8 42.22 -11.96 -0.35
N MET A 9 41.76 -10.77 -0.70
CA MET A 9 40.46 -10.28 -0.26
C MET A 9 39.40 -11.18 -0.89
N PRO A 10 38.48 -11.76 -0.12
CA PRO A 10 37.39 -12.56 -0.65
C PRO A 10 36.36 -11.60 -1.26
N CYS A 11 36.70 -11.04 -2.42
CA CYS A 11 35.82 -10.14 -3.19
C CYS A 11 34.49 -10.87 -3.47
N ASP A 12 34.55 -12.17 -3.75
CA ASP A 12 33.38 -13.02 -3.99
C ASP A 12 32.45 -13.16 -2.78
N GLN A 13 32.96 -13.13 -1.55
CA GLN A 13 32.10 -13.27 -0.36
C GLN A 13 31.35 -11.98 -0.05
N VAL A 14 32.02 -10.82 -0.21
CA VAL A 14 31.39 -9.51 -0.05
C VAL A 14 30.40 -9.26 -1.19
N VAL A 15 30.76 -9.61 -2.43
CA VAL A 15 29.86 -9.50 -3.59
C VAL A 15 28.66 -10.44 -3.45
N ASN A 16 28.84 -11.68 -2.98
CA ASN A 16 27.72 -12.59 -2.72
C ASN A 16 26.82 -12.12 -1.58
N GLN A 17 27.36 -11.55 -0.50
CA GLN A 17 26.55 -10.99 0.57
C GLN A 17 25.78 -9.73 0.13
N VAL A 18 26.41 -8.88 -0.67
CA VAL A 18 25.74 -7.71 -1.27
C VAL A 18 24.69 -8.17 -2.28
N SER A 19 24.96 -9.20 -3.09
CA SER A 19 24.01 -9.78 -4.05
C SER A 19 22.83 -10.47 -3.36
N GLN A 20 23.06 -11.21 -2.28
CA GLN A 20 22.01 -11.78 -1.43
C GLN A 20 21.18 -10.68 -0.76
N CYS A 21 21.83 -9.64 -0.19
CA CYS A 21 21.13 -8.50 0.40
C CYS A 21 20.32 -7.69 -0.64
N LEU A 22 20.83 -7.54 -1.86
CA LEU A 22 20.12 -6.90 -2.97
C LEU A 22 18.96 -7.77 -3.47
N SER A 23 19.12 -9.09 -3.43
CA SER A 23 18.04 -10.05 -3.74
C SER A 23 16.94 -10.02 -2.67
N ASP A 24 17.29 -9.89 -1.39
CA ASP A 24 16.34 -9.77 -0.27
C ASP A 24 15.62 -8.41 -0.28
N LYS A 25 16.33 -7.32 -0.59
CA LYS A 25 15.72 -5.99 -0.78
C LYS A 25 14.84 -5.93 -2.02
N GLY A 26 15.24 -6.58 -3.11
CA GLY A 26 14.43 -6.71 -4.32
C GLY A 26 13.12 -7.45 -4.05
N SER A 27 13.16 -8.53 -3.26
CA SER A 27 11.95 -9.23 -2.81
C SER A 27 11.04 -8.32 -1.99
N TYR A 28 11.58 -7.57 -1.04
CA TYR A 28 10.79 -6.66 -0.19
C TYR A 28 10.06 -5.57 -1.01
N ILE A 29 10.74 -5.00 -2.01
CA ILE A 29 10.16 -3.98 -2.91
C ILE A 29 9.09 -4.59 -3.83
N TYR A 30 9.35 -5.79 -4.33
CA TYR A 30 8.40 -6.55 -5.14
C TYR A 30 7.14 -6.89 -4.35
N ASP A 31 7.30 -7.39 -3.12
CA ASP A 31 6.20 -7.72 -2.21
C ASP A 31 5.40 -6.46 -1.84
N LEU A 32 6.06 -5.33 -1.58
CA LEU A 32 5.40 -4.05 -1.35
C LEU A 32 4.56 -3.61 -2.56
N SER A 33 5.11 -3.72 -3.77
CA SER A 33 4.41 -3.35 -5.01
C SER A 33 3.18 -4.24 -5.25
N MET A 34 3.30 -5.54 -5.00
CA MET A 34 2.19 -6.49 -5.10
C MET A 34 1.09 -6.23 -4.05
N ASN A 35 1.49 -5.93 -2.81
CA ASN A 35 0.55 -5.61 -1.74
C ASN A 35 -0.20 -4.30 -2.02
N LEU A 36 0.48 -3.28 -2.56
CA LEU A 36 -0.16 -2.03 -2.96
C LEU A 36 -1.17 -2.24 -4.08
N ALA A 37 -0.83 -3.03 -5.11
CA ALA A 37 -1.76 -3.33 -6.20
C ALA A 37 -3.00 -4.10 -5.73
N ALA A 38 -2.84 -5.04 -4.79
CA ALA A 38 -3.97 -5.73 -4.18
C ALA A 38 -4.85 -4.77 -3.36
N LEU A 39 -4.23 -3.91 -2.56
CA LEU A 39 -4.92 -2.92 -1.72
C LEU A 39 -5.67 -1.87 -2.57
N GLU A 40 -5.07 -1.39 -3.67
CA GLU A 40 -5.72 -0.51 -4.64
C GLU A 40 -7.02 -1.12 -5.16
N LYS A 41 -6.97 -2.38 -5.58
CA LYS A 41 -8.14 -3.11 -6.09
C LYS A 41 -9.24 -3.27 -5.04
N ASP A 42 -8.87 -3.63 -3.82
CA ASP A 42 -9.84 -3.77 -2.72
C ASP A 42 -10.46 -2.41 -2.36
N MET A 43 -9.70 -1.32 -2.45
CA MET A 43 -10.20 0.04 -2.24
C MET A 43 -11.14 0.51 -3.33
N GLU A 44 -10.94 0.13 -4.60
CA GLU A 44 -11.92 0.38 -5.67
C GLU A 44 -13.26 -0.30 -5.39
N VAL A 45 -13.23 -1.55 -4.93
CA VAL A 45 -14.44 -2.29 -4.54
C VAL A 45 -15.14 -1.63 -3.35
N LEU A 46 -14.37 -1.17 -2.36
CA LEU A 46 -14.93 -0.49 -1.19
C LEU A 46 -15.58 0.85 -1.56
N LYS A 47 -14.93 1.65 -2.41
CA LYS A 47 -15.48 2.91 -2.96
C LYS A 47 -16.80 2.68 -3.70
N ALA A 48 -16.85 1.67 -4.57
CA ALA A 48 -18.08 1.33 -5.29
C ALA A 48 -19.23 0.94 -4.34
N LYS A 49 -18.94 0.17 -3.29
CA LYS A 49 -19.93 -0.17 -2.26
C LYS A 49 -20.39 1.06 -1.47
N ARG A 50 -19.47 1.96 -1.13
CA ARG A 50 -19.78 3.22 -0.45
C ARG A 50 -20.73 4.05 -1.31
N ASP A 51 -20.44 4.20 -2.60
CA ASP A 51 -21.25 4.97 -3.54
C ASP A 51 -22.65 4.37 -3.70
N ASP A 52 -22.79 3.05 -3.82
CA ASP A 52 -24.10 2.38 -3.86
C ASP A 52 -24.91 2.60 -2.59
N VAL A 53 -24.31 2.38 -1.41
CA VAL A 53 -24.97 2.60 -0.12
C VAL A 53 -25.40 4.05 0.03
N GLN A 54 -24.51 5.00 -0.28
CA GLN A 54 -24.82 6.42 -0.20
C GLN A 54 -25.95 6.81 -1.16
N GLY A 55 -25.95 6.29 -2.39
CA GLY A 55 -26.99 6.54 -3.38
C GLY A 55 -28.36 6.01 -2.93
N ARG A 56 -28.40 4.79 -2.39
CA ARG A 56 -29.63 4.19 -1.87
C ARG A 56 -30.19 4.95 -0.67
N VAL A 57 -29.33 5.32 0.26
CA VAL A 57 -29.71 6.13 1.44
C VAL A 57 -30.26 7.49 1.00
N ASN A 58 -29.56 8.20 0.11
CA ASN A 58 -30.01 9.49 -0.38
C ASN A 58 -31.37 9.38 -1.08
N ARG A 59 -31.61 8.30 -1.84
CA ARG A 59 -32.90 8.06 -2.49
C ARG A 59 -34.02 7.84 -1.48
N GLU A 60 -33.81 6.98 -0.48
CA GLU A 60 -34.82 6.68 0.55
C GLU A 60 -35.14 7.91 1.43
N GLU A 61 -34.13 8.72 1.75
CA GLU A 61 -34.29 9.97 2.49
C GLU A 61 -35.01 11.04 1.65
N PHE A 62 -34.66 11.16 0.37
CA PHE A 62 -35.29 12.10 -0.55
C PHE A 62 -36.78 11.80 -0.78
N THR A 63 -37.15 10.52 -0.90
CA THR A 63 -38.56 10.13 -1.02
C THR A 63 -39.33 10.20 0.30
N GLY A 64 -38.66 10.55 1.41
CA GLY A 64 -39.24 10.62 2.75
C GLY A 64 -39.65 9.25 3.31
N CYS A 65 -39.18 8.16 2.70
CA CYS A 65 -39.61 6.81 3.07
C CYS A 65 -38.96 6.34 4.37
N ARG A 66 -37.69 6.70 4.58
CA ARG A 66 -36.89 6.34 5.76
C ARG A 66 -35.84 7.41 6.02
N GLN A 67 -35.41 7.50 7.28
CA GLN A 67 -34.22 8.26 7.64
C GLN A 67 -33.01 7.33 7.73
N ARG A 68 -31.82 7.87 7.46
CA ARG A 68 -30.56 7.13 7.63
C ARG A 68 -30.39 6.65 9.07
N LEU A 69 -30.03 5.39 9.20
CA LEU A 69 -29.67 4.81 10.49
C LEU A 69 -28.30 5.33 10.95
N ALA A 70 -28.15 5.54 12.26
CA ALA A 70 -26.89 6.03 12.85
C ALA A 70 -25.69 5.13 12.50
N GLU A 71 -25.89 3.81 12.49
CA GLU A 71 -24.85 2.84 12.09
C GLU A 71 -24.40 3.05 10.63
N VAL A 72 -25.34 3.32 9.73
CA VAL A 72 -25.03 3.59 8.31
C VAL A 72 -24.24 4.89 8.17
N GLN A 73 -24.57 5.92 8.97
CA GLN A 73 -23.81 7.16 9.01
C GLN A 73 -22.36 6.94 9.49
N VAL A 74 -22.18 6.17 10.56
CA VAL A 74 -20.84 5.82 11.08
C VAL A 74 -20.07 5.00 10.05
N TRP A 75 -20.69 4.01 9.42
CA TRP A 75 -20.04 3.19 8.39
C TRP A 75 -19.58 4.03 7.20
N LEU A 76 -20.44 4.91 6.66
CA LEU A 76 -20.08 5.81 5.55
C LEU A 76 -18.91 6.73 5.91
N LYS A 77 -18.90 7.26 7.14
CA LYS A 77 -17.79 8.08 7.64
C LYS A 77 -16.49 7.28 7.73
N ASN A 78 -16.52 6.09 8.31
CA ASN A 78 -15.33 5.27 8.45
C ASN A 78 -14.74 4.88 7.09
N VAL A 79 -15.58 4.58 6.10
CA VAL A 79 -15.09 4.27 4.74
C VAL A 79 -14.44 5.50 4.09
N LEU A 80 -14.99 6.70 4.29
CA LEU A 80 -14.36 7.95 3.84
C LEU A 80 -13.00 8.17 4.52
N ASP A 81 -12.93 7.99 5.84
CA ASP A 81 -11.68 8.15 6.59
C ASP A 81 -10.61 7.14 6.09
N ILE A 82 -10.99 5.87 5.83
CA ILE A 82 -10.11 4.85 5.21
C ILE A 82 -9.67 5.25 3.79
N GLU A 83 -10.57 5.82 2.98
CA GLU A 83 -10.23 6.28 1.64
C GLU A 83 -9.18 7.39 1.65
N ASP A 84 -9.19 8.26 2.65
CA ASP A 84 -8.20 9.32 2.81
C ASP A 84 -6.87 8.78 3.34
N GLU A 85 -6.88 7.92 4.36
CA GLU A 85 -5.67 7.22 4.84
C GLU A 85 -4.99 6.43 3.71
N PHE A 86 -5.78 5.79 2.85
CA PHE A 86 -5.27 5.06 1.68
C PHE A 86 -4.58 5.99 0.67
N LYS A 87 -5.11 7.19 0.41
CA LYS A 87 -4.46 8.17 -0.49
C LYS A 87 -3.11 8.62 0.07
N ASP A 88 -3.05 8.87 1.37
CA ASP A 88 -1.81 9.27 2.04
C ASP A 88 -0.76 8.15 2.00
N LEU A 89 -1.19 6.91 2.23
CA LEU A 89 -0.34 5.72 2.09
C LEU A 89 0.20 5.60 0.66
N LEU A 90 -0.67 5.70 -0.36
CA LEU A 90 -0.30 5.56 -1.76
C LEU A 90 0.67 6.67 -2.21
N SER A 91 0.46 7.89 -1.74
CA SER A 91 1.39 9.01 -1.97
C SER A 91 2.76 8.72 -1.37
N THR A 92 2.79 8.28 -0.11
CA THR A 92 4.03 7.95 0.60
C THR A 92 4.77 6.80 -0.06
N SER A 93 4.08 5.70 -0.38
CA SER A 93 4.66 4.54 -1.04
C SER A 93 5.21 4.87 -2.43
N THR A 94 4.54 5.74 -3.19
CA THR A 94 5.05 6.20 -4.50
C THR A 94 6.38 6.93 -4.35
N VAL A 95 6.51 7.82 -3.35
CA VAL A 95 7.76 8.54 -3.08
C VAL A 95 8.87 7.59 -2.66
N GLU A 96 8.59 6.64 -1.78
CA GLU A 96 9.59 5.66 -1.32
C GLU A 96 10.03 4.71 -2.44
N LEU A 97 9.11 4.27 -3.31
CA LEU A 97 9.45 3.48 -4.50
C LEU A 97 10.31 4.24 -5.51
N GLN A 98 10.13 5.56 -5.65
CA GLN A 98 10.95 6.41 -6.52
C GLN A 98 12.35 6.71 -5.96
N ARG A 99 12.55 6.56 -4.64
CA ARG A 99 13.83 6.81 -3.97
C ARG A 99 14.80 5.62 -4.05
N LEU A 100 14.29 4.45 -4.45
CA LEU A 100 15.03 3.20 -4.60
C LEU A 100 15.69 3.12 -5.99
#